data_AF-A0A2E4GJI7-F1
#
_entry.id   AF-A0A2E4GJI7-F1
#
_cell.length_a   1.000
_cell.length_b   1.000
_cell.length_c   1.000
_cell.angle_alpha   90.00
_cell.angle_beta   90.00
_cell.angle_gamma   90.00
#
_symmetry.space_group_name_H-M   'P 1'
#
loop_
_entity.id
_entity.type
_entity.pdbx_description
1 polymer ?
#
loop_
_entity_poly.entity_id
_entity_poly.type
_entity_poly.pdbx_seq_one_letter_code
_entity_poly.pdbx_strand_id
1 'polypeptide(L)'
;MKQLISTQEEFENVAIQFNYSDYRDFTKRYKICPASILKLTVLDIDIAWTRESRRKEIMSAIRDNMTVSEMNKKASEISNHAEEDADIFMALKKRYISLGTSYQ
;
A
#
# COMPACT_ATOMS: atom_id res chain seq x y z
N MET A 1 15.39 12.11 8.50
CA MET A 1 15.05 11.93 7.08
C MET A 1 14.53 10.50 6.91
N LYS A 2 13.35 10.30 6.31
CA LYS A 2 12.79 8.93 6.12
C LYS A 2 13.44 8.28 4.90
N GLN A 3 13.75 6.99 4.98
CA GLN A 3 14.22 6.23 3.83
C GLN A 3 13.06 6.01 2.84
N LEU A 4 13.30 6.29 1.56
CA LEU A 4 12.31 6.11 0.51
C LEU A 4 12.35 4.67 -0.01
N ILE A 5 11.19 4.02 -0.10
CA ILE A 5 11.00 2.70 -0.69
C ILE A 5 10.33 2.90 -2.04
N SER A 6 11.01 2.51 -3.12
CA SER A 6 10.54 2.75 -4.50
C SER A 6 10.27 1.45 -5.27
N THR A 7 10.78 0.31 -4.78
CA THR A 7 10.66 -1.00 -5.42
C THR A 7 10.03 -2.05 -4.50
N GLN A 8 9.52 -3.13 -5.09
CA GLN A 8 8.94 -4.23 -4.34
C GLN A 8 9.97 -4.92 -3.43
N GLU A 9 11.19 -5.11 -3.92
CA GLU A 9 12.27 -5.76 -3.17
C GLU A 9 12.66 -4.96 -1.92
N GLU A 10 12.80 -3.64 -2.05
CA GLU A 10 13.05 -2.76 -0.89
C GLU A 10 11.94 -2.86 0.15
N PHE A 11 10.68 -2.91 -0.31
CA PHE A 11 9.55 -3.07 0.59
C PHE A 11 9.63 -4.41 1.34
N GLU A 12 9.88 -5.52 0.66
CA GLU A 12 9.93 -6.85 1.27
C GLU A 12 11.06 -6.99 2.31
N ASN A 13 12.24 -6.46 1.98
CA ASN A 13 13.41 -6.45 2.86
C ASN A 13 13.18 -5.66 4.16
N VAL A 14 12.38 -4.60 4.09
CA VAL A 14 12.03 -3.79 5.26
C VAL A 14 10.83 -4.37 5.99
N ALA A 15 9.77 -4.75 5.26
CA ALA A 15 8.49 -5.15 5.81
C ALA A 15 8.57 -6.44 6.63
N ILE A 16 9.55 -7.31 6.38
CA ILE A 16 9.81 -8.49 7.23
C ILE A 16 10.10 -8.12 8.70
N GLN A 17 10.58 -6.90 8.96
CA GLN A 17 10.91 -6.39 10.29
C GLN A 17 9.70 -5.82 11.05
N PHE A 18 8.54 -5.72 10.40
CA PHE A 18 7.34 -5.07 10.95
C PHE A 18 6.14 -6.00 10.87
N ASN A 19 5.29 -6.01 11.90
CA ASN A 19 3.95 -6.60 11.82
C ASN A 19 2.94 -5.60 11.23
N TYR A 20 1.74 -6.10 10.90
CA TYR A 20 0.64 -5.27 10.42
C TYR A 20 0.25 -4.13 11.40
N SER A 21 0.39 -4.39 12.71
CA SER A 21 0.15 -3.40 13.78
C SER A 21 1.20 -2.29 13.85
N ASP A 22 2.36 -2.49 13.24
CA ASP A 22 3.56 -1.67 13.48
C ASP A 22 3.71 -0.56 12.44
N TYR A 23 2.63 -0.25 11.71
CA TYR A 23 2.63 0.80 10.69
C TYR A 23 3.10 2.17 11.23
N ARG A 24 2.75 2.48 12.49
CA ARG A 24 3.21 3.70 13.16
C ARG A 24 4.74 3.75 13.29
N ASP A 25 5.40 2.61 13.51
CA ASP A 25 6.85 2.55 13.60
C ASP A 25 7.51 2.49 12.22
N PHE A 26 6.87 1.82 11.25
CA PHE A 26 7.28 1.85 9.86
C PHE A 26 7.35 3.30 9.34
N THR A 27 6.29 4.09 9.53
CA THR A 27 6.21 5.47 9.04
C THR A 27 7.17 6.44 9.72
N LYS A 28 7.73 6.11 10.90
CA LYS A 28 8.81 6.92 11.51
C LYS A 28 10.12 6.83 10.72
N ARG A 29 10.37 5.68 10.08
CA ARG A 29 11.66 5.35 9.44
C ARG A 29 11.58 5.36 7.91
N TYR A 30 10.44 4.97 7.36
CA TYR A 30 10.26 4.72 5.94
C TYR A 30 9.10 5.52 5.35
N LYS A 31 9.19 5.76 4.04
CA LYS A 31 8.12 6.32 3.22
C LYS A 31 8.08 5.58 1.89
N ILE A 32 6.91 5.18 1.44
CA ILE A 32 6.74 4.58 0.11
C ILE A 32 6.69 5.71 -0.93
N CYS A 33 7.42 5.56 -2.03
CA CYS A 33 7.53 6.57 -3.06
C CYS A 33 6.15 6.85 -3.69
N PRO A 34 5.64 8.09 -3.63
CA PRO A 34 4.32 8.42 -4.18
C PRO A 34 4.18 8.17 -5.68
N ALA A 35 5.29 8.20 -6.43
CA ALA A 35 5.34 7.99 -7.88
C ALA A 35 5.52 6.51 -8.27
N SER A 36 5.74 5.60 -7.31
CA SER A 36 5.80 4.17 -7.60
C SER A 36 4.45 3.70 -8.13
N ILE A 37 4.52 2.85 -9.15
CA ILE A 37 3.35 2.28 -9.81
C ILE A 37 2.87 1.06 -9.05
N LEU A 38 1.57 0.90 -8.89
CA LEU A 38 0.94 -0.27 -8.28
C LEU A 38 0.55 -1.26 -9.37
N LYS A 39 0.89 -2.52 -9.15
CA LYS A 39 0.45 -3.66 -9.97
C LYS A 39 -0.39 -4.58 -9.12
N LEU A 40 -1.64 -4.78 -9.49
CA LEU A 40 -2.52 -5.80 -8.91
C LEU A 40 -1.85 -7.16 -9.09
N THR A 41 -1.86 -7.96 -8.04
CA THR A 41 -1.42 -9.35 -8.12
C THR A 41 -2.59 -10.24 -8.57
N VAL A 42 -2.35 -11.54 -8.66
CA VAL A 42 -3.39 -12.55 -8.92
C VAL A 42 -4.25 -12.86 -7.69
N LEU A 43 -4.03 -12.16 -6.56
CA LEU A 43 -4.76 -12.40 -5.32
C LEU A 43 -6.13 -11.72 -5.37
N ASP A 44 -7.20 -12.50 -5.25
CA ASP A 44 -8.56 -11.99 -5.17
C ASP A 44 -8.75 -11.09 -3.93
N ILE A 45 -9.48 -9.99 -4.09
CA ILE A 45 -9.78 -9.05 -3.02
C ILE A 45 -10.54 -9.70 -1.86
N ASP A 46 -11.43 -10.66 -2.12
CA ASP A 46 -12.18 -11.37 -1.09
C ASP A 46 -11.28 -12.29 -0.27
N ILE A 47 -10.18 -12.78 -0.87
CA ILE A 47 -9.14 -13.55 -0.16
C ILE A 47 -8.25 -12.61 0.65
N ALA A 48 -7.84 -11.49 0.07
CA ALA A 48 -6.97 -10.52 0.73
C ALA A 48 -7.70 -9.81 1.90
N TRP A 49 -8.98 -9.49 1.73
CA TRP A 49 -9.85 -8.81 2.68
C TRP A 49 -11.21 -9.51 2.81
N THR A 50 -11.24 -10.51 3.70
CA THR A 50 -12.43 -11.33 3.94
C THR A 50 -13.59 -10.60 4.61
N ARG A 51 -13.36 -9.41 5.19
CA ARG A 51 -14.38 -8.64 5.92
C ARG A 51 -14.71 -7.36 5.18
N GLU A 52 -16.01 -7.09 5.04
CA GLU A 52 -16.51 -5.78 4.59
C GLU A 52 -16.00 -4.68 5.50
N SER A 53 -15.30 -3.73 4.92
CA SER A 53 -14.64 -2.63 5.61
C SER A 53 -14.25 -1.54 4.61
N ARG A 54 -14.02 -0.32 5.11
CA ARG A 54 -13.47 0.77 4.28
C ARG A 54 -12.19 0.37 3.54
N ARG A 55 -11.36 -0.49 4.14
CA ARG A 55 -10.16 -0.99 3.46
C ARG A 55 -10.51 -1.85 2.26
N LYS A 56 -11.52 -2.71 2.37
CA LYS A 56 -12.01 -3.49 1.23
C LYS A 56 -12.55 -2.57 0.13
N GLU A 57 -13.32 -1.54 0.51
CA GLU A 57 -13.80 -0.52 -0.44
C GLU A 57 -12.62 0.18 -1.15
N ILE A 58 -11.60 0.60 -0.40
CA ILE A 58 -10.37 1.20 -0.94
C ILE A 58 -9.66 0.23 -1.90
N MET A 59 -9.43 -1.01 -1.48
CA MET A 59 -8.76 -2.03 -2.30
C MET A 59 -9.55 -2.35 -3.58
N SER A 60 -10.88 -2.27 -3.54
CA SER A 60 -11.75 -2.50 -4.69
C SER A 60 -11.67 -1.37 -5.72
N ALA A 61 -11.29 -0.17 -5.29
CA ALA A 61 -11.13 1.00 -6.14
C ALA A 61 -9.75 1.10 -6.81
N ILE A 62 -8.79 0.24 -6.42
CA ILE A 62 -7.45 0.19 -7.00
C ILE A 62 -7.52 -0.38 -8.41
N ARG A 63 -6.71 0.19 -9.30
CA ARG A 63 -6.56 -0.27 -10.68
C ARG A 63 -5.07 -0.50 -10.95
N ASP A 64 -4.79 -1.38 -11.90
CA ASP A 64 -3.44 -1.55 -12.41
C ASP A 64 -2.87 -0.23 -12.93
N ASN A 65 -1.57 -0.05 -12.74
CA ASN A 65 -0.80 1.13 -13.12
C ASN A 65 -1.13 2.43 -12.37
N MET A 66 -1.94 2.37 -11.32
CA MET A 66 -2.17 3.50 -10.42
C MET A 66 -0.91 3.81 -9.60
N THR A 67 -0.61 5.07 -9.34
CA THR A 67 0.47 5.46 -8.44
C THR A 67 0.09 5.31 -6.97
N VAL A 68 1.09 5.18 -6.09
CA VAL A 68 0.89 5.24 -4.63
C VAL A 68 0.17 6.53 -4.21
N SER A 69 0.50 7.66 -4.85
CA SER A 69 -0.16 8.95 -4.59
C SER A 69 -1.65 8.92 -4.92
N GLU A 70 -2.03 8.31 -6.06
CA GLU A 70 -3.44 8.19 -6.46
C GLU A 70 -4.22 7.25 -5.55
N MET A 71 -3.62 6.14 -5.12
CA MET A 71 -4.27 5.25 -4.17
C MET A 71 -4.49 5.95 -2.81
N ASN A 72 -3.50 6.68 -2.29
CA ASN A 72 -3.68 7.45 -1.06
C ASN A 72 -4.76 8.53 -1.20
N LYS A 73 -4.83 9.20 -2.36
CA LYS A 73 -5.91 10.14 -2.66
C LYS A 73 -7.27 9.46 -2.62
N LYS A 74 -7.43 8.30 -3.27
CA LYS A 74 -8.68 7.52 -3.22
C LYS A 74 -9.03 7.09 -1.81
N ALA A 75 -8.04 6.64 -1.04
CA ALA A 75 -8.25 6.28 0.35
C ALA A 75 -8.80 7.48 1.15
N SER A 76 -8.27 8.68 0.92
CA SER A 76 -8.73 9.92 1.58
C SER A 76 -10.15 10.34 1.19
N GLU A 77 -10.61 9.97 -0.01
CA GLU A 77 -12.00 10.20 -0.46
C GLU A 77 -13.00 9.28 0.26
N ILE A 78 -12.56 8.09 0.70
CA ILE A 78 -13.40 7.08 1.38
C ILE A 78 -13.34 7.25 2.91
N SER A 79 -12.19 7.67 3.44
CA SER A 79 -11.96 7.83 4.88
C SER A 79 -11.16 9.10 5.14
N ASN A 80 -11.73 10.02 5.93
CA ASN A 80 -11.03 11.24 6.37
C ASN A 80 -9.75 10.96 7.21
N HIS A 81 -9.48 9.69 7.57
CA HIS A 81 -8.28 9.26 8.30
C HIS A 81 -7.26 8.50 7.41
N ALA A 82 -7.42 8.51 6.09
CA ALA A 82 -6.66 7.61 5.22
C ALA A 82 -5.13 7.86 5.16
N GLU A 83 -4.64 9.07 5.43
CA GLU A 83 -3.19 9.30 5.54
C GLU A 83 -2.58 8.63 6.79
N GLU A 84 -3.40 8.32 7.80
CA GLU A 84 -3.02 7.48 8.95
C GLU A 84 -3.25 5.99 8.70
N ASP A 85 -3.94 5.64 7.62
CA ASP A 85 -4.25 4.26 7.32
C ASP A 85 -3.08 3.56 6.66
N ALA A 86 -2.75 2.41 7.21
CA ALA A 86 -1.74 1.50 6.73
C ALA A 86 -2.07 0.91 5.34
N ASP A 87 -2.94 1.50 4.52
CA ASP A 87 -3.59 0.83 3.40
C ASP A 87 -2.59 0.36 2.34
N ILE A 88 -1.67 1.23 1.90
CA ILE A 88 -0.59 0.85 0.98
C ILE A 88 0.28 -0.25 1.61
N PHE A 89 0.68 -0.04 2.87
CA PHE A 89 1.54 -0.98 3.60
C PHE A 89 0.87 -2.36 3.75
N MET A 90 -0.42 -2.38 4.09
CA MET A 90 -1.25 -3.56 4.24
C MET A 90 -1.47 -4.26 2.90
N ALA A 91 -1.74 -3.51 1.82
CA ALA A 91 -1.93 -4.03 0.47
C ALA A 91 -0.68 -4.75 -0.03
N LEU A 92 0.49 -4.16 0.21
CA LEU A 92 1.77 -4.78 -0.13
C LEU A 92 2.06 -6.00 0.76
N LYS A 93 1.87 -5.91 2.09
CA LYS A 93 2.09 -7.05 3.00
C LYS A 93 1.16 -8.23 2.75
N LYS A 94 -0.11 -7.97 2.40
CA LYS A 94 -1.09 -9.00 2.02
C LYS A 94 -0.85 -9.54 0.61
N ARG A 95 0.13 -9.01 -0.14
CA ARG A 95 0.42 -9.37 -1.53
C ARG A 95 -0.78 -9.16 -2.45
N TYR A 96 -1.62 -8.17 -2.16
CA TYR A 96 -2.73 -7.78 -3.04
C TYR A 96 -2.23 -6.90 -4.19
N ILE A 97 -1.25 -6.05 -3.90
CA ILE A 97 -0.55 -5.25 -4.90
C ILE A 97 0.96 -5.44 -4.75
N SER A 98 1.68 -5.05 -5.79
CA SER A 98 3.14 -4.94 -5.81
C SER A 98 3.59 -3.59 -6.37
N LEU A 99 4.78 -3.13 -5.98
CA LEU A 99 5.40 -1.93 -6.55
C LEU A 99 6.08 -2.27 -7.89
N GLY A 100 5.56 -1.68 -8.96
CA GLY A 100 6.17 -1.65 -10.28
C GLY A 100 7.18 -0.51 -10.44
N THR A 101 8.12 -0.69 -11.37
CA THR A 101 9.03 0.36 -11.82
C THR A 101 8.26 1.47 -12.52
N SER A 102 8.39 2.70 -12.04
CA SER A 102 7.99 3.89 -12.79
C SER A 102 8.84 3.92 -14.07
N TYR A 103 8.24 3.68 -15.23
CA TYR A 103 8.92 3.93 -16.50
C TYR A 103 9.17 5.44 -16.57
N GLN A 104 10.44 5.83 -16.58
CA GLN A 104 10.88 7.19 -16.95
C GLN A 104 10.64 7.42 -18.43
#